data_AF-V9GAN7-F1
#
_entry.id   AF-V9GAN7-F1
#
_cell.length_a   1.000
_cell.length_b   1.000
_cell.length_c   1.000
_cell.angle_alpha   90.00
_cell.angle_beta   90.00
_cell.angle_gamma   90.00
#
_symmetry.space_group_name_H-M   'P 1'
#
loop_
_entity.id
_entity.type
_entity.pdbx_description
1 polymer ?
#
loop_
_entity_poly.entity_id
_entity_poly.type
_entity_poly.pdbx_seq_one_letter_code
_entity_poly.pdbx_strand_id
1 'polypeptide(L)'
;MIQEGCNKFFWGFLFILFNFRIQGVDILPDIIGYILFAMGFQALAGYSEHFAKGKIFNLVLVFLSVFTIYQQPNQGEETQINPIGIIMGVVTLVLLLVVVYRLLMGIKDMASSRNRSDIMKEARRNGAFFLSFK
;
A
#
# COMPACT_ATOMS: atom_id res chain seq x y z
N MET A 1 -8.21 17.75 7.42
CA MET A 1 -6.79 17.54 7.02
C MET A 1 -6.22 16.24 7.55
N ILE A 2 -5.82 16.09 8.84
CA ILE A 2 -5.20 14.83 9.32
C ILE A 2 -6.19 13.64 9.28
N GLN A 3 -7.37 13.81 9.87
CA GLN A 3 -8.40 12.76 9.87
C GLN A 3 -8.80 12.34 8.45
N GLU A 4 -8.89 13.29 7.54
CA GLU A 4 -9.18 13.05 6.13
C GLU A 4 -8.08 12.22 5.46
N GLY A 5 -6.81 12.57 5.66
CA GLY A 5 -5.66 11.80 5.16
C GLY A 5 -5.63 10.36 5.73
N CYS A 6 -5.88 10.20 7.03
CA CYS A 6 -5.98 8.88 7.65
C CYS A 6 -7.17 8.07 7.11
N ASN A 7 -8.31 8.71 6.86
CA ASN A 7 -9.48 8.04 6.27
C ASN A 7 -9.18 7.54 4.85
N LYS A 8 -8.40 8.27 4.06
CA LYS A 8 -7.93 7.80 2.75
C LYS A 8 -7.08 6.53 2.88
N PHE A 9 -6.17 6.46 3.87
CA PHE A 9 -5.43 5.22 4.12
C PHE A 9 -6.32 4.07 4.56
N PHE A 10 -7.31 4.31 5.43
CA PHE A 10 -8.26 3.28 5.85
C PHE A 10 -9.01 2.66 4.65
N TRP A 11 -9.63 3.50 3.82
CA TRP A 11 -10.31 3.03 2.62
C TRP A 11 -9.32 2.41 1.62
N GLY A 12 -8.13 2.97 1.49
CA GLY A 12 -7.11 2.42 0.60
C GLY A 12 -6.70 1.00 0.97
N PHE A 13 -6.51 0.72 2.27
CA PHE A 13 -6.24 -0.62 2.76
C PHE A 13 -7.38 -1.59 2.46
N LEU A 14 -8.64 -1.14 2.58
CA LEU A 14 -9.79 -1.97 2.25
C LEU A 14 -9.75 -2.42 0.79
N PHE A 15 -9.50 -1.52 -0.16
CA PHE A 15 -9.38 -1.89 -1.57
C PHE A 15 -8.20 -2.84 -1.83
N ILE A 16 -7.02 -2.59 -1.23
CA ILE A 16 -5.81 -3.41 -1.47
C ILE A 16 -5.90 -4.80 -0.82
N LEU A 17 -6.58 -4.93 0.33
CA LEU A 17 -6.66 -6.19 1.07
C LEU A 17 -7.73 -7.14 0.49
N PHE A 18 -8.81 -6.59 -0.06
CA PHE A 18 -9.91 -7.40 -0.57
C PHE A 18 -9.82 -7.56 -2.09
N ASN A 19 -9.18 -8.65 -2.54
CA ASN A 19 -9.14 -9.00 -3.96
C ASN A 19 -10.36 -9.85 -4.33
N PHE A 20 -11.41 -9.23 -4.89
CA PHE A 20 -12.61 -9.94 -5.35
C PHE A 20 -12.65 -10.00 -6.87
N ARG A 21 -12.50 -11.19 -7.45
CA ARG A 21 -12.56 -11.37 -8.90
C ARG A 21 -13.79 -12.14 -9.34
N ILE A 22 -14.54 -11.58 -10.29
CA ILE A 22 -15.63 -12.26 -10.99
C ILE A 22 -15.25 -12.33 -12.47
N GLN A 23 -15.20 -13.55 -13.02
CA GLN A 23 -14.84 -13.80 -14.43
C GLN A 23 -13.51 -13.14 -14.85
N GLY A 24 -12.53 -13.08 -13.94
CA GLY A 24 -11.21 -12.50 -14.21
C GLY A 24 -11.10 -10.98 -14.02
N VAL A 25 -12.23 -10.29 -13.80
CA VAL A 25 -12.26 -8.85 -13.52
C VAL A 25 -12.24 -8.62 -12.00
N ASP A 26 -11.37 -7.74 -11.54
CA ASP A 26 -11.31 -7.30 -10.14
C ASP A 26 -12.39 -6.26 -9.83
N ILE A 27 -13.25 -6.55 -8.85
CA ILE A 27 -14.36 -5.69 -8.40
C ILE A 27 -13.87 -4.59 -7.47
N LEU A 28 -12.82 -4.87 -6.71
CA LEU A 28 -12.16 -3.92 -5.82
C LEU A 28 -10.72 -3.77 -6.30
N PRO A 29 -10.51 -3.05 -7.42
CA PRO A 29 -9.21 -3.05 -8.04
C PRO A 29 -8.23 -2.26 -7.16
N ASP A 30 -7.06 -2.86 -6.93
CA ASP A 30 -5.99 -2.31 -6.09
C ASP A 30 -5.61 -0.87 -6.46
N ILE A 31 -5.79 -0.49 -7.73
CA ILE A 31 -5.55 0.87 -8.23
C ILE A 31 -6.32 1.93 -7.45
N ILE A 32 -7.56 1.66 -7.06
CA ILE A 32 -8.37 2.60 -6.26
C ILE A 32 -7.73 2.75 -4.89
N GLY A 33 -7.28 1.64 -4.30
CA GLY A 33 -6.60 1.64 -3.02
C GLY A 33 -5.28 2.42 -3.05
N TYR A 34 -4.47 2.23 -4.08
CA TYR A 34 -3.24 2.98 -4.26
C TYR A 34 -3.49 4.46 -4.57
N ILE A 35 -4.53 4.82 -5.32
CA ILE A 35 -4.93 6.22 -5.51
C ILE A 35 -5.31 6.87 -4.17
N LEU A 36 -6.05 6.16 -3.34
CA LEU A 36 -6.40 6.61 -1.98
C LEU A 36 -5.15 6.79 -1.11
N PHE A 37 -4.18 5.87 -1.18
CA PHE A 37 -2.90 6.06 -0.52
C PHE A 37 -2.15 7.30 -1.01
N ALA A 38 -2.12 7.56 -2.32
CA ALA A 38 -1.45 8.73 -2.88
C ALA A 38 -2.07 10.04 -2.35
N MET A 39 -3.39 10.08 -2.26
CA MET A 39 -4.13 11.19 -1.65
C MET A 39 -3.84 11.32 -0.15
N GLY A 40 -3.81 10.22 0.60
CA GLY A 40 -3.48 10.20 2.02
C GLY A 40 -2.07 10.72 2.30
N PHE A 41 -1.09 10.24 1.53
CA PHE A 41 0.29 10.72 1.59
C PHE A 41 0.40 12.21 1.26
N GLN A 42 -0.28 12.68 0.20
CA GLN A 42 -0.27 14.09 -0.17
C GLN A 42 -0.89 14.97 0.93
N ALA A 43 -2.01 14.55 1.52
CA ALA A 43 -2.69 15.28 2.59
C ALA A 43 -1.82 15.40 3.86
N LEU A 44 -0.90 14.45 4.07
CA LEU A 44 -0.06 14.37 5.26
C LEU A 44 1.42 14.74 5.00
N ALA A 45 1.79 15.06 3.76
CA ALA A 45 3.18 15.32 3.35
C ALA A 45 3.85 16.46 4.14
N GLY A 46 3.07 17.45 4.61
CA GLY A 46 3.58 18.54 5.43
C GLY A 46 3.96 18.16 6.86
N TYR A 47 3.58 16.96 7.34
CA TYR A 47 3.84 16.53 8.73
C TYR A 47 5.06 15.61 8.86
N SER A 48 5.51 14.96 7.79
CA SER A 48 6.71 14.13 7.79
C SER A 48 7.23 13.90 6.37
N GLU A 49 8.55 13.95 6.21
CA GLU A 49 9.24 13.60 4.96
C GLU A 49 8.96 12.15 4.53
N HIS A 50 8.64 11.26 5.48
CA HIS A 50 8.24 9.89 5.18
C HIS A 50 6.95 9.83 4.37
N PHE A 51 6.00 10.75 4.60
CA PHE A 51 4.78 10.82 3.79
C PHE A 51 5.06 11.33 2.37
N ALA A 52 5.94 12.34 2.23
CA ALA A 52 6.36 12.84 0.92
C ALA A 52 7.07 11.75 0.09
N LYS A 53 8.00 11.02 0.71
CA LYS A 53 8.68 9.87 0.07
C LYS A 53 7.71 8.73 -0.23
N GLY A 54 6.82 8.41 0.71
CA GLY A 54 5.80 7.37 0.56
C GLY A 54 4.89 7.59 -0.65
N LYS A 55 4.53 8.84 -0.94
CA LYS A 55 3.77 9.21 -2.16
C LYS A 55 4.46 8.74 -3.43
N ILE A 56 5.77 8.95 -3.57
CA ILE A 56 6.52 8.64 -4.80
C ILE A 56 6.49 7.12 -5.06
N PHE A 57 6.82 6.32 -4.05
CA PHE A 57 6.75 4.86 -4.17
C PHE A 57 5.33 4.37 -4.47
N ASN A 58 4.34 4.99 -3.84
CA ASN A 58 2.95 4.62 -4.04
C ASN A 58 2.43 5.00 -5.45
N LEU A 59 2.94 6.07 -6.09
CA LEU A 59 2.60 6.37 -7.48
C LEU A 59 3.10 5.30 -8.45
N VAL A 60 4.24 4.67 -8.16
CA VAL A 60 4.71 3.50 -8.93
C VAL A 60 3.74 2.33 -8.77
N LEU A 61 3.22 2.09 -7.57
CA LEU A 61 2.17 1.07 -7.35
C LEU A 61 0.88 1.39 -8.09
N VAL A 62 0.44 2.65 -8.12
CA VAL A 62 -0.73 3.06 -8.94
C VAL A 62 -0.51 2.66 -10.40
N PHE A 63 0.66 2.98 -10.97
CA PHE A 63 0.98 2.61 -12.35
C PHE A 63 1.01 1.10 -12.57
N LEU A 64 1.68 0.34 -11.70
CA LEU A 64 1.75 -1.12 -11.79
C LEU A 64 0.37 -1.79 -11.67
N SER A 65 -0.48 -1.27 -10.79
CA SER A 65 -1.80 -1.85 -10.53
C SER A 65 -2.77 -1.77 -11.73
N VAL A 66 -2.55 -0.85 -12.68
CA VAL A 66 -3.33 -0.78 -13.93
C VAL A 66 -3.26 -2.12 -14.67
N PHE A 67 -2.10 -2.76 -14.67
CA PHE A 67 -1.87 -4.04 -15.37
C PHE A 67 -2.45 -5.25 -14.63
N THR A 68 -3.03 -5.07 -13.44
CA THR A 68 -3.54 -6.15 -12.59
C THR A 68 -5.07 -6.23 -12.52
N ILE A 69 -5.77 -5.26 -13.13
CA ILE A 69 -7.23 -5.13 -13.11
C ILE A 69 -7.91 -6.35 -13.75
N TYR A 70 -7.32 -6.87 -14.84
CA TYR A 70 -7.82 -8.03 -15.54
C TYR A 70 -6.79 -9.15 -15.53
N GLN A 71 -7.23 -10.34 -15.14
CA GLN A 71 -6.47 -11.57 -15.25
C GLN A 71 -7.33 -12.59 -15.99
N GLN A 72 -6.74 -13.25 -16.99
CA GLN A 72 -7.45 -14.27 -17.73
C GLN A 72 -7.89 -15.39 -16.78
N PRO A 73 -9.17 -15.79 -16.77
CA PRO A 73 -9.62 -16.93 -15.97
C PRO A 73 -8.85 -18.19 -16.37
N ASN A 74 -8.44 -19.00 -15.41
CA ASN A 74 -7.79 -20.29 -15.70
C ASN A 74 -8.77 -21.21 -16.42
N GLN A 75 -8.66 -21.27 -17.75
CA GLN A 75 -9.47 -22.14 -18.60
C GLN A 75 -8.82 -23.53 -18.69
N GLY A 76 -8.78 -24.28 -17.59
CA GLY A 76 -8.53 -25.73 -17.57
C GLY A 76 -7.21 -26.28 -18.16
N GLU A 77 -6.36 -25.46 -18.75
CA GLU A 77 -5.07 -25.88 -19.31
C GLU A 77 -3.99 -25.94 -18.22
N GLU A 78 -3.06 -26.88 -18.39
CA GLU A 78 -1.94 -27.15 -17.48
C GLU A 78 -1.32 -25.85 -16.96
N THR A 79 -1.08 -25.77 -15.65
CA THR A 79 -0.55 -24.59 -14.95
C THR A 79 0.80 -24.17 -15.54
N GLN A 80 0.78 -23.35 -16.60
CA GLN A 80 1.98 -22.76 -17.15
C GLN A 80 2.48 -21.73 -16.14
N ILE A 81 3.59 -22.06 -15.47
CA ILE A 81 4.28 -21.12 -14.60
C ILE A 81 4.66 -19.92 -15.46
N ASN A 82 4.16 -18.73 -15.11
CA ASN A 82 4.51 -17.47 -15.74
C ASN A 82 5.57 -16.75 -14.87
N PRO A 83 6.88 -16.89 -15.16
CA PRO A 83 7.92 -16.34 -14.31
C PRO A 83 7.88 -14.80 -14.25
N ILE A 84 7.43 -14.16 -15.34
CA ILE A 84 7.27 -12.70 -15.41
C ILE A 84 6.18 -12.25 -14.42
N GLY A 85 5.05 -12.95 -14.38
CA GLY A 85 3.97 -12.68 -13.43
C GLY A 85 4.45 -12.82 -11.97
N ILE A 86 5.25 -13.85 -11.68
CA ILE A 86 5.85 -14.05 -10.35
C ILE A 86 6.77 -12.88 -9.98
N ILE A 87 7.68 -12.48 -10.88
CA ILE A 87 8.60 -11.36 -10.65
C ILE A 87 7.81 -10.07 -10.39
N MET A 88 6.78 -9.78 -11.20
CA MET A 88 5.93 -8.60 -11.00
C MET A 88 5.19 -8.64 -9.66
N GLY A 89 4.70 -9.81 -9.24
CA GLY A 89 4.08 -9.99 -7.93
C GLY A 89 5.05 -9.70 -6.79
N VAL A 90 6.29 -10.20 -6.87
CA VAL A 90 7.34 -9.95 -5.88
C VAL A 90 7.72 -8.46 -5.84
N VAL A 91 7.90 -7.81 -6.99
CA VAL A 91 8.19 -6.37 -7.06
C VAL A 91 7.07 -5.54 -6.43
N THR A 92 5.82 -5.87 -6.76
CA THR A 92 4.63 -5.21 -6.20
C THR A 92 4.58 -5.38 -4.68
N LEU A 93 4.84 -6.59 -4.18
CA LEU A 93 4.89 -6.88 -2.74
C LEU A 93 5.97 -6.05 -2.03
N VAL A 94 7.20 -6.02 -2.57
CA VAL A 94 8.30 -5.25 -1.99
C VAL A 94 7.98 -3.75 -1.96
N LEU A 95 7.41 -3.21 -3.05
CA LEU A 95 6.98 -1.82 -3.10
C LEU A 95 5.87 -1.52 -2.07
N LEU A 96 4.89 -2.41 -1.93
CA LEU A 96 3.84 -2.28 -0.93
C LEU A 96 4.42 -2.25 0.49
N LEU A 97 5.37 -3.13 0.81
CA LEU A 97 6.05 -3.13 2.11
C LEU A 97 6.77 -1.80 2.38
N VAL A 98 7.49 -1.27 1.38
CA VAL A 98 8.16 0.04 1.48
C VAL A 98 7.13 1.15 1.72
N VAL A 99 6.00 1.14 1.01
CA VAL A 99 4.92 2.13 1.17
C VAL A 99 4.31 2.07 2.56
N VAL A 100 3.98 0.89 3.06
CA VAL A 100 3.43 0.70 4.42
C VAL A 100 4.44 1.11 5.48
N TYR A 101 5.72 0.77 5.31
CA TYR A 101 6.79 1.23 6.21
C TYR A 101 6.87 2.77 6.26
N ARG A 102 6.83 3.44 5.10
CA ARG A 102 6.82 4.90 5.02
C ARG A 102 5.61 5.50 5.72
N LEU A 103 4.42 4.91 5.54
CA LEU A 103 3.20 5.31 6.25
C LEU A 103 3.39 5.22 7.78
N LEU A 104 3.86 4.09 8.29
CA LEU A 104 4.07 3.87 9.72
C LEU A 104 5.11 4.84 10.31
N MET A 105 6.21 5.08 9.60
CA MET A 105 7.21 6.06 10.03
C MET A 105 6.68 7.50 10.01
N GLY A 106 5.87 7.87 9.02
CA GLY A 106 5.20 9.17 9.00
C GLY A 106 4.24 9.35 10.17
N ILE A 107 3.48 8.30 10.53
CA ILE A 107 2.60 8.30 11.70
C ILE A 107 3.42 8.45 12.99
N LYS A 108 4.56 7.76 13.09
CA LYS A 108 5.48 7.86 14.23
C LYS A 108 5.98 9.29 14.42
N ASP A 109 6.44 9.95 13.36
CA ASP A 109 6.93 11.33 13.42
C ASP A 109 5.81 12.30 13.84
N MET A 110 4.62 12.13 13.25
CA MET A 110 3.44 12.94 13.59
C MET A 110 3.03 12.74 15.07
N ALA A 111 3.07 11.52 15.58
CA ALA A 111 2.79 11.22 16.98
C ALA A 111 3.84 11.80 17.93
N SER A 112 5.12 11.75 17.54
CA SER A 112 6.23 12.34 18.31
C SER A 112 6.08 13.84 18.48
N SER A 113 5.65 14.56 17.43
CA SER A 113 5.39 16.01 17.50
C SER A 113 4.25 16.39 18.46
N ARG A 114 3.42 15.41 18.86
CA ARG A 114 2.21 15.60 19.68
C ARG A 114 2.30 14.93 21.06
N ASN A 115 3.48 14.49 21.49
CA ASN A 115 3.70 13.77 22.75
C ASN A 115 2.80 12.53 22.96
N ARG A 116 2.40 11.86 21.86
CA ARG A 116 1.59 10.62 21.90
C ARG A 116 2.48 9.38 21.89
N SER A 117 3.04 9.06 23.05
CA SER A 117 4.01 7.96 23.22
C SER A 117 3.41 6.56 22.99
N ASP A 118 2.10 6.42 23.18
CA ASP A 118 1.29 5.23 22.88
C ASP A 118 1.39 4.87 21.40
N ILE A 119 0.97 5.81 20.53
CA ILE A 119 0.93 5.63 19.07
C ILE A 119 2.35 5.50 18.50
N MET A 120 3.31 6.24 19.07
CA MET A 120 4.71 6.16 18.66
C MET A 120 5.31 4.76 18.83
N LYS A 121 5.09 4.12 19.99
CA LYS A 121 5.60 2.76 20.26
C LYS A 121 4.97 1.74 19.34
N GLU A 122 3.67 1.84 19.11
CA GLU A 122 2.92 0.96 18.22
C GLU A 122 3.40 1.07 16.76
N ALA A 123 3.50 2.30 16.23
CA ALA A 123 3.98 2.54 14.88
C ALA A 123 5.41 2.04 14.67
N ARG A 124 6.30 2.21 15.67
CA ARG A 124 7.68 1.70 15.61
C ARG A 124 7.74 0.18 15.64
N ARG A 125 6.96 -0.47 16.52
CA ARG A 125 6.88 -1.93 16.60
C ARG A 125 6.40 -2.53 15.29
N ASN A 126 5.31 -2.00 14.75
CA ASN A 126 4.72 -2.50 13.51
C ASN A 126 5.63 -2.19 12.31
N GLY A 127 6.23 -1.00 12.24
CA GLY A 127 7.15 -0.62 11.17
C GLY A 127 8.42 -1.48 11.14
N ALA A 128 8.96 -1.82 12.31
CA ALA A 128 10.09 -2.75 12.42
C ALA A 128 9.71 -4.16 11.97
N PHE A 129 8.52 -4.66 12.34
CA PHE A 129 8.02 -5.96 11.90
C PHE A 129 7.99 -6.07 10.36
N PHE A 130 7.50 -5.04 9.66
CA PHE A 130 7.41 -5.04 8.20
C PHE A 130 8.77 -5.12 7.46
N LEU A 131 9.86 -4.63 8.07
CA LEU A 131 11.21 -4.69 7.49
C LEU A 131 12.06 -5.84 8.05
N SER A 132 11.61 -6.51 9.11
CA SER A 132 12.36 -7.56 9.81
C SER A 132 11.87 -8.96 9.46
N PHE A 133 11.42 -9.18 8.21
CA PHE A 133 11.39 -10.53 7.65
C PHE A 133 12.78 -11.15 7.86
N LYS A 134 12.86 -12.05 8.84
CA LYS A 134 14.02 -12.79 9.27
C LYS A 134 13.62 -14.24 9.39
#